data_AF-A0A091DF90-F1
#
_entry.id   AF-A0A091DF90-F1
#
_cell.length_a   1.000
_cell.length_b   1.000
_cell.length_c   1.000
_cell.angle_alpha   90.00
_cell.angle_beta   90.00
_cell.angle_gamma   90.00
#
_symmetry.space_group_name_H-M   'P 1'
#
loop_
_entity.id
_entity.type
_entity.pdbx_description
1 polymer ?
#
loop_
_entity_poly.entity_id
_entity_poly.type
_entity_poly.pdbx_seq_one_letter_code
_entity_poly.pdbx_strand_id
1 'polypeptide(L)'
;MDSDEDLVTLCASLRKRNKPKWEDEELLRLETPRKCHTQVDYVHCLVPDLLRINNNPCYWGVMDKYAAEALLEGKPEGTFLLRDSAQKNYLFSVSFRRYSRSLHARIEQWNHNFSFDAHDPCVFHSPDITGLLEHYKDPSACMFFEPLLSTPLIRTFPFSLQHICRTVICNCTTYDGIAALPIPPSMKLYLKEYHYKSKVSVLRLDAAEQC
;
A
#
# COMPACT_ATOMS: atom_id res chain seq x y z
N MET A 1 0.34 -55.40 36.91
CA MET A 1 0.40 -55.42 35.45
C MET A 1 1.41 -54.35 35.06
N ASP A 2 2.41 -54.78 34.31
CA ASP A 2 3.65 -54.13 33.83
C ASP A 2 3.70 -52.60 33.81
N SER A 3 4.76 -51.89 34.25
CA SER A 3 6.23 -51.91 33.98
C SER A 3 6.63 -50.75 33.04
N ASP A 4 7.88 -50.30 33.20
CA ASP A 4 8.68 -49.27 32.48
C ASP A 4 8.73 -47.89 33.17
N GLU A 5 9.70 -47.54 34.06
CA GLU A 5 11.19 -47.46 33.97
C GLU A 5 11.70 -46.37 32.99
N ASP A 6 12.72 -45.54 33.23
CA ASP A 6 13.65 -45.25 34.35
C ASP A 6 14.47 -43.98 33.96
N LEU A 7 15.03 -43.20 34.91
CA LEU A 7 16.23 -42.39 34.61
C LEU A 7 17.07 -41.93 35.84
N VAL A 8 18.38 -42.16 35.67
CA VAL A 8 19.62 -41.55 36.23
C VAL A 8 20.16 -42.01 37.58
N THR A 9 21.33 -42.66 37.52
CA THR A 9 22.33 -42.77 38.60
C THR A 9 23.66 -42.14 38.18
N LEU A 10 24.36 -41.63 39.19
CA LEU A 10 25.50 -40.71 39.22
C LEU A 10 26.88 -41.40 39.16
N CYS A 11 27.89 -40.64 38.71
CA CYS A 11 29.32 -40.62 39.12
C CYS A 11 30.20 -41.89 39.06
N ALA A 12 31.39 -41.78 38.42
CA ALA A 12 32.68 -41.56 39.12
C ALA A 12 33.92 -41.69 38.20
N SER A 13 34.76 -40.65 38.26
CA SER A 13 36.24 -40.54 38.17
C SER A 13 37.13 -41.64 37.56
N LEU A 14 38.10 -41.23 36.69
CA LEU A 14 39.53 -41.54 36.89
C LEU A 14 40.49 -40.70 36.03
N ARG A 15 41.78 -40.73 36.44
CA ARG A 15 42.81 -39.68 36.37
C ARG A 15 43.79 -39.77 35.18
N LYS A 16 44.38 -38.60 34.88
CA LYS A 16 45.81 -38.29 34.58
C LYS A 16 46.35 -38.29 33.12
N ARG A 17 46.70 -37.05 32.71
CA ARG A 17 48.03 -36.55 32.29
C ARG A 17 48.44 -36.70 30.81
N ASN A 18 48.51 -35.57 30.10
CA ASN A 18 49.76 -34.96 29.59
C ASN A 18 49.48 -33.59 28.94
N LYS A 19 50.31 -32.58 29.23
CA LYS A 19 50.41 -31.34 28.46
C LYS A 19 51.35 -31.58 27.27
N PRO A 20 51.09 -30.98 26.11
CA PRO A 20 52.02 -29.97 25.64
C PRO A 20 51.32 -28.66 25.24
N LYS A 21 52.13 -27.62 25.21
CA LYS A 21 51.82 -26.20 25.10
C LYS A 21 52.09 -25.76 23.66
N TRP A 22 51.09 -25.19 22.98
CA TRP A 22 51.17 -24.40 21.76
C TRP A 22 50.02 -23.40 21.90
N GLU A 23 50.27 -22.19 22.40
CA GLU A 23 50.43 -20.95 21.59
C GLU A 23 49.34 -20.87 20.52
N ASP A 24 48.25 -20.15 20.85
CA ASP A 24 47.46 -19.26 19.98
C ASP A 24 46.19 -18.78 20.74
N GLU A 25 46.38 -17.83 21.65
CA GLU A 25 45.30 -17.04 22.29
C GLU A 25 44.91 -15.87 21.36
N GLU A 26 44.39 -16.16 20.16
CA GLU A 26 43.99 -15.09 19.25
C GLU A 26 42.79 -15.38 18.34
N LEU A 27 41.80 -16.18 18.74
CA LEU A 27 40.70 -16.53 17.81
C LEU A 27 39.26 -16.63 18.34
N LEU A 28 38.94 -16.10 19.52
CA LEU A 28 37.54 -16.00 19.96
C LEU A 28 37.22 -14.63 20.59
N ARG A 29 37.47 -13.55 19.83
CA ARG A 29 36.72 -12.31 20.05
C ARG A 29 35.32 -12.54 19.47
N LEU A 30 34.32 -12.52 20.35
CA LEU A 30 32.91 -12.58 20.00
C LEU A 30 32.62 -11.68 18.80
N GLU A 31 32.28 -12.27 17.65
CA GLU A 31 31.54 -11.54 16.63
C GLU A 31 30.12 -11.34 17.17
N THR A 32 29.91 -10.22 17.87
CA THR A 32 28.55 -9.72 18.08
C THR A 32 27.90 -9.52 16.71
N PRO A 33 26.70 -10.07 16.44
CA PRO A 33 26.05 -9.88 15.15
C PRO A 33 25.94 -8.38 14.87
N ARG A 34 26.49 -7.94 13.75
CA ARG A 34 26.31 -6.57 13.26
C ARG A 34 24.79 -6.33 13.20
N LYS A 35 24.26 -5.51 14.11
CA LYS A 35 22.85 -5.12 14.07
C LYS A 35 22.67 -4.14 12.93
N CYS A 36 22.39 -4.69 11.75
CA CYS A 36 21.96 -3.94 10.59
C CYS A 36 20.58 -3.35 10.90
N HIS A 37 20.51 -2.04 11.17
CA HIS A 37 19.24 -1.33 11.30
C HIS A 37 18.86 -0.79 9.91
N THR A 38 17.82 -1.35 9.30
CA THR A 38 17.23 -0.81 8.07
C THR A 38 16.04 0.08 8.44
N GLN A 39 16.18 1.39 8.28
CA GLN A 39 15.08 2.35 8.49
C GLN A 39 14.41 2.68 7.15
N VAL A 40 13.24 2.12 6.87
CA VAL A 40 12.49 2.46 5.65
C VAL A 40 11.87 3.85 5.81
N ASP A 41 12.35 4.82 5.03
CA ASP A 41 11.76 6.15 4.95
C ASP A 41 10.65 6.20 3.89
N TYR A 42 9.66 7.06 4.12
CA TYR A 42 8.54 7.27 3.21
C TYR A 42 8.39 8.75 2.88
N VAL A 43 8.13 9.05 1.61
CA VAL A 43 7.69 10.37 1.16
C VAL A 43 6.20 10.37 0.88
N HIS A 44 5.56 11.49 1.18
CA HIS A 44 4.13 11.66 0.95
C HIS A 44 3.92 12.44 -0.35
N CYS A 45 3.11 11.89 -1.25
CA CYS A 45 2.82 12.51 -2.54
C CYS A 45 1.32 12.67 -2.70
N LEU A 46 0.87 13.84 -3.15
CA LEU A 46 -0.53 14.02 -3.55
C LEU A 46 -0.85 13.13 -4.74
N VAL A 47 -2.10 12.66 -4.82
CA VAL A 47 -2.58 11.95 -6.01
C VAL A 47 -2.48 12.88 -7.22
N PRO A 48 -1.73 12.51 -8.28
CA PRO A 48 -1.38 13.43 -9.37
C PRO A 48 -2.58 13.87 -10.20
N ASP A 49 -3.61 13.02 -10.36
CA ASP A 49 -4.78 13.29 -11.19
C ASP A 49 -6.05 13.54 -10.38
N LEU A 50 -5.94 14.00 -9.12
CA LEU A 50 -7.08 14.22 -8.22
C LEU A 50 -8.17 15.11 -8.82
N LEU A 51 -7.78 16.18 -9.54
CA LEU A 51 -8.74 17.06 -10.22
C LEU A 51 -9.47 16.34 -11.36
N ARG A 52 -8.77 15.51 -12.15
CA ARG A 52 -9.37 14.71 -13.24
C ARG A 52 -10.34 13.67 -12.68
N ILE A 53 -9.95 12.98 -11.60
CA ILE A 53 -10.82 12.05 -10.87
C ILE A 53 -12.11 12.75 -10.44
N ASN A 54 -12.00 13.95 -9.86
CA ASN A 54 -13.16 14.69 -9.36
C ASN A 54 -14.09 15.24 -10.45
N ASN A 55 -13.54 15.49 -11.64
CA ASN A 55 -14.31 15.87 -12.82
C ASN A 55 -14.92 14.65 -13.53
N ASN A 56 -14.45 13.44 -13.22
CA ASN A 56 -15.01 12.21 -13.80
C ASN A 56 -16.35 11.88 -13.12
N PRO A 57 -17.46 11.80 -13.88
CA PRO A 57 -18.78 11.54 -13.32
C PRO A 57 -18.92 10.14 -12.69
N CYS A 58 -18.00 9.21 -12.96
CA CYS A 58 -18.01 7.89 -12.32
C CYS A 58 -17.44 7.90 -10.89
N TYR A 59 -16.89 9.02 -10.42
CA TYR A 59 -16.38 9.16 -9.06
C TYR A 59 -17.47 9.64 -8.09
N TRP A 60 -17.73 8.84 -7.06
CA TRP A 60 -18.81 9.07 -6.08
C TRP A 60 -18.31 9.66 -4.75
N GLY A 61 -17.00 9.83 -4.56
CA GLY A 61 -16.44 10.33 -3.31
C GLY A 61 -16.52 9.31 -2.18
N VAL A 62 -16.75 9.81 -0.96
CA VAL A 62 -16.88 8.99 0.26
C VAL A 62 -18.12 8.13 0.17
N MET A 63 -17.91 6.82 -0.02
CA MET A 63 -18.96 5.83 -0.13
C MET A 63 -18.42 4.47 0.34
N ASP A 64 -19.20 3.76 1.17
CA ASP A 64 -18.84 2.40 1.57
C ASP A 64 -19.21 1.36 0.51
N LYS A 65 -18.80 0.11 0.73
CA LYS A 65 -19.06 -0.97 -0.22
C LYS A 65 -20.56 -1.32 -0.35
N TYR A 66 -21.34 -1.18 0.73
CA TYR A 66 -22.74 -1.59 0.76
C TYR A 66 -23.62 -0.61 -0.01
N ALA A 67 -23.35 0.69 0.13
CA ALA A 67 -23.96 1.73 -0.69
C ALA A 67 -23.63 1.54 -2.19
N ALA A 68 -22.39 1.16 -2.51
CA ALA A 68 -21.99 0.85 -3.87
C ALA A 68 -22.70 -0.42 -4.42
N GLU A 69 -22.83 -1.47 -3.59
CA GLU A 69 -23.55 -2.70 -3.95
C GLU A 69 -25.02 -2.40 -4.29
N ALA A 70 -25.70 -1.59 -3.47
CA ALA A 70 -27.09 -1.19 -3.70
C ALA A 70 -27.28 -0.41 -5.02
N LEU A 71 -26.33 0.46 -5.38
CA LEU A 71 -26.36 1.20 -6.65
C LEU A 71 -26.10 0.30 -7.88
N LEU A 72 -25.34 -0.77 -7.70
CA LEU A 72 -24.96 -1.72 -8.75
C LEU A 72 -25.93 -2.91 -8.86
N GLU A 73 -26.86 -3.05 -7.92
CA GLU A 73 -27.85 -4.11 -7.95
C GLU A 73 -28.70 -4.06 -9.23
N GLY A 74 -28.85 -5.21 -9.89
CA GLY A 74 -29.60 -5.33 -11.14
C GLY A 74 -28.98 -4.61 -12.36
N LYS A 75 -27.80 -3.97 -12.22
CA LYS A 75 -27.11 -3.32 -13.35
C LYS A 75 -26.47 -4.34 -14.30
N PRO A 76 -26.29 -4.00 -15.58
CA PRO A 76 -25.60 -4.88 -16.54
C PRO A 76 -24.13 -5.09 -16.16
N GLU A 77 -23.56 -6.19 -16.66
CA GLU A 77 -22.15 -6.48 -16.51
C GLU A 77 -21.27 -5.36 -17.08
N GLY A 78 -20.17 -5.07 -16.38
CA GLY A 78 -19.26 -3.97 -16.69
C GLY A 78 -19.70 -2.61 -16.14
N THR A 79 -20.88 -2.51 -15.49
CA THR A 79 -21.26 -1.29 -14.77
C THR A 79 -20.35 -1.07 -13.58
N PHE A 80 -19.76 0.11 -13.44
CA PHE A 80 -18.80 0.40 -12.37
C PHE A 80 -18.90 1.82 -11.81
N LEU A 81 -18.32 2.02 -10.63
CA LEU A 81 -18.09 3.32 -10.02
C LEU A 81 -16.76 3.36 -9.28
N LEU A 82 -16.14 4.54 -9.23
CA LEU A 82 -14.98 4.83 -8.40
C LEU A 82 -15.45 5.49 -7.10
N ARG A 83 -14.88 5.09 -5.97
CA ARG A 83 -15.19 5.66 -4.65
C ARG A 83 -13.96 5.66 -3.76
N ASP A 84 -14.04 6.39 -2.66
CA ASP A 84 -13.03 6.33 -1.62
C ASP A 84 -13.05 4.95 -0.95
N SER A 85 -11.87 4.45 -0.56
CA SER A 85 -11.80 3.20 0.19
C SER A 85 -12.15 3.45 1.66
N ALA A 86 -12.93 2.53 2.26
CA ALA A 86 -13.15 2.54 3.71
C ALA A 86 -11.90 2.05 4.49
N GLN A 87 -10.87 1.57 3.80
CA GLN A 87 -9.65 1.07 4.42
C GLN A 87 -8.56 2.13 4.47
N LYS A 88 -7.93 2.26 5.64
CA LYS A 88 -6.93 3.31 5.91
C LYS A 88 -5.71 3.32 4.98
N ASN A 89 -5.38 2.18 4.37
CA ASN A 89 -4.18 2.04 3.54
C ASN A 89 -4.43 2.29 2.05
N TYR A 90 -5.68 2.52 1.64
CA TYR A 90 -6.06 2.69 0.25
C TYR A 90 -6.90 3.95 0.10
N LEU A 91 -6.58 4.81 -0.86
CA LEU A 91 -7.38 6.01 -1.10
C LEU A 91 -8.66 5.67 -1.84
N PHE A 92 -8.57 4.80 -2.85
CA PHE A 92 -9.67 4.53 -3.76
C PHE A 92 -9.98 3.05 -3.89
N SER A 93 -11.20 2.76 -4.31
CA SER A 93 -11.64 1.44 -4.73
C SER A 93 -12.64 1.57 -5.86
N VAL A 94 -12.57 0.65 -6.83
CA VAL A 94 -13.61 0.49 -7.83
C VAL A 94 -14.61 -0.54 -7.32
N SER A 95 -15.89 -0.27 -7.54
CA SER A 95 -16.97 -1.25 -7.37
C SER A 95 -17.60 -1.48 -8.72
N PHE A 96 -17.75 -2.73 -9.13
CA PHE A 96 -18.18 -3.07 -10.48
C PHE A 96 -19.04 -4.33 -10.50
N ARG A 97 -19.83 -4.48 -11.55
CA ARG A 97 -20.70 -5.62 -11.76
C ARG A 97 -20.06 -6.61 -12.72
N ARG A 98 -19.88 -7.86 -12.30
CA ARG A 98 -19.39 -8.95 -13.16
C ARG A 98 -19.95 -10.29 -12.70
N TYR A 99 -20.28 -11.18 -13.64
CA TYR A 99 -20.84 -12.51 -13.34
C TYR A 99 -22.07 -12.46 -12.42
N SER A 100 -22.93 -11.48 -12.64
CA SER A 100 -24.11 -11.21 -11.80
C SER A 100 -23.78 -10.98 -10.31
N ARG A 101 -22.57 -10.52 -10.01
CA ARG A 101 -22.10 -10.16 -8.67
C ARG A 101 -21.52 -8.75 -8.66
N SER A 102 -21.64 -8.10 -7.50
CA SER A 102 -20.97 -6.84 -7.23
C SER A 102 -19.61 -7.17 -6.63
N LEU A 103 -18.54 -6.71 -7.26
CA LEU A 103 -17.15 -6.96 -6.90
C LEU A 103 -16.46 -5.64 -6.58
N HIS A 104 -15.36 -5.71 -5.84
CA HIS A 104 -14.58 -4.55 -5.45
C HIS A 104 -13.10 -4.81 -5.62
N ALA A 105 -12.39 -3.86 -6.23
CA ALA A 105 -10.94 -3.88 -6.30
C ALA A 105 -10.39 -2.59 -5.69
N ARG A 106 -9.39 -2.74 -4.81
CA ARG A 106 -8.69 -1.59 -4.22
C ARG A 106 -7.60 -1.16 -5.17
N ILE A 107 -7.39 0.14 -5.28
CA ILE A 107 -6.30 0.66 -6.09
C ILE A 107 -5.09 0.79 -5.20
N GLU A 108 -4.05 0.02 -5.52
CA GLU A 108 -2.78 0.01 -4.84
C GLU A 108 -1.81 1.00 -5.49
N GLN A 109 -0.77 1.40 -4.77
CA GLN A 109 0.26 2.30 -5.30
C GLN A 109 1.64 1.72 -5.02
N TRP A 110 2.47 1.66 -6.06
CA TRP A 110 3.89 1.31 -5.95
C TRP A 110 4.72 2.00 -7.04
N ASN A 111 5.90 2.50 -6.68
CA ASN A 111 6.80 3.25 -7.58
C ASN A 111 6.10 4.33 -8.41
N HIS A 112 5.28 5.16 -7.75
CA HIS A 112 4.47 6.21 -8.38
C HIS A 112 3.47 5.74 -9.45
N ASN A 113 3.22 4.44 -9.54
CA ASN A 113 2.18 3.85 -10.38
C ASN A 113 1.05 3.28 -9.53
N PHE A 114 -0.11 3.13 -10.15
CA PHE A 114 -1.35 2.61 -9.59
C PHE A 114 -1.80 1.36 -10.34
N SER A 115 -2.24 0.34 -9.61
CA SER A 115 -2.72 -0.93 -10.17
C SER A 115 -3.71 -1.60 -9.21
N PHE A 116 -4.30 -2.71 -9.64
CA PHE A 116 -5.14 -3.55 -8.77
C PHE A 116 -4.36 -4.62 -8.00
N ASP A 117 -3.09 -4.82 -8.35
CA ASP A 117 -2.09 -5.56 -7.60
C ASP A 117 -0.74 -4.87 -7.80
N ALA A 118 -0.21 -4.24 -6.76
CA ALA A 118 1.04 -3.47 -6.87
C ALA A 118 2.31 -4.34 -6.77
N HIS A 119 2.17 -5.61 -6.36
CA HIS A 119 3.30 -6.50 -6.13
C HIS A 119 3.51 -7.47 -7.31
N ASP A 120 2.50 -7.63 -8.18
CA ASP A 120 2.61 -8.40 -9.42
C ASP A 120 3.04 -7.49 -10.60
N PRO A 121 4.27 -7.62 -11.12
CA PRO A 121 4.75 -6.81 -12.25
C PRO A 121 4.06 -7.15 -13.58
N CYS A 122 3.34 -8.28 -13.67
CA CYS A 122 2.58 -8.65 -14.85
C CYS A 122 1.21 -7.96 -14.90
N VAL A 123 0.73 -7.41 -13.78
CA VAL A 123 -0.52 -6.66 -13.73
C VAL A 123 -0.29 -5.25 -14.27
N PHE A 124 -1.22 -4.79 -15.11
CA PHE A 124 -1.14 -3.45 -15.68
C PHE A 124 -1.11 -2.37 -14.59
N HIS A 125 -0.23 -1.39 -14.77
CA HIS A 125 -0.09 -0.24 -13.89
C HIS A 125 -0.04 1.06 -14.68
N SER A 126 -0.56 2.14 -14.09
CA SER A 126 -0.62 3.48 -14.70
C SER A 126 -0.04 4.52 -13.75
N PRO A 127 0.63 5.59 -14.23
CA PRO A 127 1.05 6.70 -13.38
C PRO A 127 -0.13 7.52 -12.82
N ASP A 128 -1.34 7.34 -13.36
CA ASP A 128 -2.56 8.02 -12.93
C ASP A 128 -3.73 7.03 -12.77
N ILE A 129 -4.70 7.38 -11.91
CA ILE A 129 -5.89 6.55 -11.67
C ILE A 129 -6.77 6.52 -12.92
N THR A 130 -6.88 7.66 -13.61
CA THR A 130 -7.72 7.78 -14.80
C THR A 130 -7.27 6.83 -15.92
N GLY A 131 -5.96 6.70 -16.16
CA GLY A 131 -5.40 5.76 -17.13
C GLY A 131 -5.54 4.30 -16.71
N LEU A 132 -5.49 4.01 -15.40
CA LEU A 132 -5.82 2.69 -14.88
C LEU A 132 -7.27 2.31 -15.23
N LEU A 133 -8.23 3.21 -15.01
CA LEU A 133 -9.63 2.95 -15.35
C LEU A 133 -9.84 2.76 -16.86
N GLU A 134 -9.18 3.56 -17.70
CA GLU A 134 -9.33 3.48 -19.16
C GLU A 134 -8.78 2.15 -19.73
N HIS A 135 -7.72 1.59 -19.15
CA HIS A 135 -7.18 0.29 -19.57
C HIS A 135 -8.21 -0.84 -19.42
N TYR A 136 -8.95 -0.86 -18.30
CA TYR A 136 -9.92 -1.91 -17.97
C TYR A 136 -11.32 -1.70 -18.57
N LYS A 137 -11.44 -0.80 -19.55
CA LYS A 137 -12.72 -0.42 -20.16
C LYS A 137 -13.19 -1.36 -21.25
N ASP A 138 -12.27 -1.92 -22.03
CA ASP A 138 -12.57 -2.76 -23.19
C ASP A 138 -12.85 -4.22 -22.77
N PRO A 139 -14.08 -4.74 -22.97
CA PRO A 139 -14.40 -6.13 -22.65
C PRO A 139 -13.59 -7.15 -23.45
N SER A 140 -13.12 -6.80 -24.66
CA SER A 140 -12.38 -7.71 -25.53
C SER A 140 -10.93 -7.92 -25.08
N ALA A 141 -10.39 -6.97 -24.32
CA ALA A 141 -9.02 -7.00 -23.80
C ALA A 141 -8.94 -7.43 -22.33
N CYS A 142 -10.08 -7.61 -21.66
CA CYS A 142 -10.15 -7.85 -20.22
C CYS A 142 -10.25 -9.34 -19.88
N MET A 143 -9.29 -9.86 -19.12
CA MET A 143 -9.28 -11.24 -18.66
C MET A 143 -10.39 -11.51 -17.64
N PHE A 144 -10.74 -12.79 -17.44
CA PHE A 144 -11.86 -13.20 -16.58
C PHE A 144 -11.70 -12.81 -15.09
N PHE A 145 -10.46 -12.61 -14.63
CA PHE A 145 -10.12 -12.25 -13.24
C PHE A 145 -9.94 -10.75 -13.03
N GLU A 146 -9.87 -9.96 -14.10
CA GLU A 146 -9.62 -8.53 -14.04
C GLU A 146 -10.90 -7.71 -13.75
N PRO A 147 -10.81 -6.44 -13.36
CA PRO A 147 -11.98 -5.58 -13.32
C PRO A 147 -12.47 -5.26 -14.73
N LEU A 148 -13.77 -5.39 -14.98
CA LEU A 148 -14.39 -4.92 -16.22
C LEU A 148 -15.11 -3.59 -15.95
N LEU A 149 -14.57 -2.49 -16.49
CA LEU A 149 -14.97 -1.11 -16.19
C LEU A 149 -15.53 -0.42 -17.45
N SER A 150 -16.48 -1.07 -18.13
CA SER A 150 -16.97 -0.61 -19.44
C SER A 150 -18.01 0.50 -19.35
N THR A 151 -18.89 0.46 -18.34
CA THR A 151 -20.05 1.36 -18.24
C THR A 151 -20.01 2.15 -16.93
N PRO A 152 -19.65 3.45 -16.94
CA PRO A 152 -19.60 4.23 -15.72
C PRO A 152 -20.99 4.52 -15.17
N LEU A 153 -21.19 4.28 -13.87
CA LEU A 153 -22.38 4.72 -13.15
C LEU A 153 -22.20 6.17 -12.73
N ILE A 154 -23.06 7.04 -13.28
CA ILE A 154 -22.95 8.50 -13.16
C ILE A 154 -23.46 8.98 -11.81
N ARG A 155 -22.61 9.73 -11.09
CA ARG A 155 -22.95 10.42 -9.85
C ARG A 155 -24.07 11.45 -10.08
N THR A 156 -25.05 11.49 -9.17
CA THR A 156 -26.29 12.29 -9.31
C THR A 156 -26.37 13.51 -8.38
N PHE A 157 -25.28 13.86 -7.69
CA PHE A 157 -25.22 15.00 -6.77
C PHE A 157 -23.89 15.75 -6.94
N PRO A 158 -23.82 17.06 -6.66
CA PRO A 158 -22.57 17.83 -6.68
C PRO A 158 -21.75 17.63 -5.40
N PHE A 159 -20.44 17.88 -5.46
CA PHE A 159 -19.60 17.89 -4.25
C PHE A 159 -19.69 19.24 -3.53
N SER A 160 -19.25 19.28 -2.27
CA SER A 160 -19.17 20.53 -1.52
C SER A 160 -18.18 21.50 -2.18
N LEU A 161 -18.45 22.81 -2.06
CA LEU A 161 -17.54 23.83 -2.56
C LEU A 161 -16.13 23.69 -1.98
N GLN A 162 -16.03 23.36 -0.68
CA GLN A 162 -14.75 23.15 0.00
C GLN A 162 -13.92 22.03 -0.66
N HIS A 163 -14.57 20.92 -1.03
CA HIS A 163 -13.91 19.81 -1.71
C HIS A 163 -13.48 20.18 -3.13
N ILE A 164 -14.33 20.90 -3.86
CA ILE A 164 -13.99 21.42 -5.20
C ILE A 164 -12.79 22.38 -5.12
N CYS A 165 -12.72 23.26 -4.12
CA CYS A 165 -11.55 24.11 -3.93
C CYS A 165 -10.29 23.30 -3.60
N ARG A 166 -10.39 22.27 -2.76
CA ARG A 166 -9.27 21.37 -2.45
C ARG A 166 -8.68 20.77 -3.72
N THR A 167 -9.50 20.24 -4.63
CA THR A 167 -8.99 19.55 -5.82
C THR A 167 -8.23 20.51 -6.73
N VAL A 168 -8.72 21.74 -6.88
CA VAL A 168 -8.05 22.80 -7.65
C VAL A 168 -6.73 23.20 -6.98
N ILE A 169 -6.72 23.43 -5.66
CA ILE A 169 -5.50 23.81 -4.93
C ILE A 169 -4.46 22.71 -5.01
N CYS A 170 -4.84 21.45 -4.77
CA CYS A 170 -3.95 20.30 -4.83
C CYS A 170 -3.38 20.04 -6.22
N ASN A 171 -4.08 20.46 -7.29
CA ASN A 171 -3.56 20.41 -8.66
C ASN A 171 -2.47 21.47 -8.95
N CYS A 172 -2.36 22.50 -8.11
CA CYS A 172 -1.42 23.61 -8.27
C CYS A 172 -0.27 23.59 -7.24
N THR A 173 -0.17 22.56 -6.41
CA THR A 173 0.83 22.47 -5.35
C THR A 173 1.30 21.03 -5.15
N THR A 174 2.29 20.83 -4.28
CA THR A 174 2.77 19.52 -3.86
C THR A 174 2.40 19.27 -2.40
N TYR A 175 2.58 18.04 -1.92
CA TYR A 175 2.29 17.70 -0.51
C TYR A 175 3.05 18.60 0.48
N ASP A 176 4.33 18.86 0.18
CA ASP A 176 5.17 19.74 0.99
C ASP A 176 4.83 21.22 0.76
N GLY A 177 4.46 21.59 -0.48
CA GLY A 177 4.00 22.93 -0.82
C GLY A 177 2.80 23.42 0.00
N ILE A 178 1.92 22.51 0.44
CA ILE A 178 0.79 22.82 1.33
C ILE A 178 1.26 23.48 2.64
N ALA A 179 2.45 23.13 3.13
CA ALA A 179 2.98 23.70 4.38
C ALA A 179 3.20 25.21 4.29
N ALA A 180 3.53 25.72 3.09
CA ALA A 180 3.79 27.14 2.84
C ALA A 180 2.52 27.99 2.64
N LEU A 181 1.34 27.36 2.49
CA LEU A 181 0.10 28.09 2.24
C LEU A 181 -0.32 28.93 3.47
N PRO A 182 -0.82 30.17 3.27
CA PRO A 182 -1.24 31.08 4.35
C PRO A 182 -2.66 30.74 4.85
N ILE A 183 -2.85 29.50 5.30
CA ILE A 183 -4.14 28.96 5.77
C ILE A 183 -3.98 28.27 7.14
N PRO A 184 -5.06 28.12 7.93
CA PRO A 184 -5.01 27.45 9.22
C PRO A 184 -4.53 25.98 9.14
N PRO A 185 -3.91 25.43 10.20
CA PRO A 185 -3.41 24.04 10.21
C PRO A 185 -4.48 22.98 9.90
N SER A 186 -5.72 23.18 10.34
CA SER A 186 -6.84 22.29 10.03
C SER A 186 -7.12 22.22 8.53
N MET A 187 -6.98 23.33 7.81
CA MET A 187 -7.13 23.36 6.35
C MET A 187 -5.93 22.73 5.65
N LYS A 188 -4.71 22.84 6.20
CA LYS A 188 -3.55 22.10 5.68
C LYS A 188 -3.74 20.60 5.81
N LEU A 189 -4.24 20.12 6.95
CA LEU A 189 -4.59 18.71 7.17
C LEU A 189 -5.67 18.26 6.17
N TYR A 190 -6.68 19.09 5.94
CA TYR A 190 -7.67 18.86 4.91
C TYR A 190 -6.99 18.73 3.53
N LEU A 191 -6.21 19.69 3.04
CA LEU A 191 -5.57 19.56 1.72
C LEU A 191 -4.66 18.31 1.56
N LYS A 192 -4.09 17.81 2.66
CA LYS A 192 -3.23 16.63 2.69
C LYS A 192 -3.96 15.28 2.69
N GLU A 193 -5.29 15.22 2.72
CA GLU A 193 -6.04 13.96 2.85
C GLU A 193 -5.74 12.96 1.71
N TYR A 194 -5.78 13.40 0.45
CA TYR A 194 -5.57 12.53 -0.73
C TYR A 194 -4.09 12.42 -1.10
N HIS A 195 -3.32 11.70 -0.29
CA HIS A 195 -1.91 11.41 -0.53
C HIS A 195 -1.59 9.91 -0.41
N TYR A 196 -0.60 9.45 -1.15
CA TYR A 196 -0.02 8.12 -1.01
C TYR A 196 1.39 8.20 -0.40
N LYS A 197 1.87 7.08 0.13
CA LYS A 197 3.20 6.95 0.73
C LYS A 197 4.12 6.19 -0.23
N SER A 198 5.11 6.86 -0.79
CA SER A 198 6.14 6.22 -1.60
C SER A 198 7.33 5.83 -0.73
N LYS A 199 7.82 4.60 -0.85
CA LYS A 199 9.02 4.13 -0.13
C LYS A 199 10.26 4.75 -0.78
N VAL A 200 11.15 5.31 0.05
CA VAL A 200 12.48 5.74 -0.39
C VAL A 200 13.51 4.76 0.17
N SER A 201 14.37 4.24 -0.69
CA SER A 201 15.40 3.27 -0.31
C SER A 201 16.41 3.89 0.67
N VAL A 202 16.68 3.19 1.76
CA VAL A 202 17.62 3.54 2.82
C VAL A 202 19.06 3.43 2.31
N LEU A 203 19.84 4.50 2.44
CA LEU A 203 21.30 4.41 2.40
C LEU A 203 21.76 3.54 3.57
N ARG A 204 22.53 2.48 3.30
CA ARG A 204 23.23 1.72 4.34
C ARG A 204 24.18 2.67 5.05
N LEU A 205 23.89 3.01 6.30
CA LEU A 205 24.89 3.59 7.18
C LEU A 205 25.83 2.45 7.57
N ASP A 206 26.89 2.26 6.79
CA ASP A 206 28.07 1.59 7.32
C ASP A 206 28.55 2.44 8.50
N ALA A 207 28.66 1.82 9.67
CA ALA A 207 29.19 2.47 10.86
C ALA A 207 30.64 2.90 10.55
N ALA A 208 30.80 4.13 10.07
CA ALA A 208 32.07 4.81 10.07
C ALA A 208 32.34 5.23 11.51
N GLU A 209 33.18 4.46 12.19
CA GLU A 209 34.06 4.85 13.30
C GLU A 209 34.77 3.55 13.73
N GLN A 210 36.10 3.46 13.69
CA GLN A 210 37.00 4.20 14.59
C GLN A 210 38.38 4.50 13.97
N CYS A 211 38.95 5.60 14.47
CA CYS A 211 40.30 6.12 14.26
C CYS A 211 41.44 5.12 14.49
#